data_AF-A0A183ARE1-F1
#
_entry.id   AF-A0A183ARE1-F1
#
_cell.length_a   1.000
_cell.length_b   1.000
_cell.length_c   1.000
_cell.angle_alpha   90.00
_cell.angle_beta   90.00
_cell.angle_gamma   90.00
#
_symmetry.space_group_name_H-M   'P 1'
#
loop_
_entity.id
_entity.type
_entity.pdbx_description
1 polymer ?
#
loop_
_entity_poly.entity_id
_entity_poly.type
_entity_poly.pdbx_seq_one_letter_code
_entity_poly.pdbx_strand_id
1 'polypeptide(L)'
;MFDNGLGDKFVLYSGTLIESYRHHHIIPWDDDLNVLVGVTVKSNLQTLLEQLSPEYQLRKQHYRDKFPTTKQKNHNKFYTFTDLVFDTDSSDLLLSHCVSVSPLGWPNLDIGYYQ
;
A
#
# COMPACT_ATOMS: atom_id res chain seq x y z
N MET A 1 -10.28 2.59 -9.72
CA MET A 1 -10.93 3.20 -8.53
C MET A 1 -12.01 4.20 -8.90
N PHE A 2 -11.71 5.21 -9.73
CA PHE A 2 -12.71 6.17 -10.22
C PHE A 2 -13.87 5.51 -10.95
N ASP A 3 -13.57 4.55 -11.84
CA ASP A 3 -14.59 3.79 -12.58
C ASP A 3 -15.51 2.95 -11.68
N ASN A 4 -15.09 2.70 -10.43
CA ASN A 4 -15.86 1.96 -9.42
C ASN A 4 -16.52 2.88 -8.38
N GLY A 5 -16.55 4.20 -8.61
CA GLY A 5 -17.15 5.18 -7.69
C GLY A 5 -16.39 5.37 -6.37
N LEU A 6 -15.11 4.97 -6.32
CA LEU A 6 -14.27 5.06 -5.11
C LEU A 6 -13.25 6.21 -5.16
N GLY A 7 -13.29 7.07 -6.18
CA GLY A 7 -12.26 8.10 -6.42
C GLY A 7 -12.05 9.10 -5.28
N ASP A 8 -13.08 9.35 -4.47
CA ASP A 8 -13.08 10.29 -3.33
C ASP A 8 -12.98 9.59 -1.97
N LYS A 9 -12.71 8.28 -1.95
CA LYS A 9 -12.75 7.45 -0.72
C LYS A 9 -11.37 7.20 -0.10
N PHE A 10 -10.33 7.82 -0.64
CA PHE A 10 -8.94 7.63 -0.23
C PHE A 10 -8.30 8.95 0.19
N VAL A 11 -7.47 8.91 1.22
CA VAL A 11 -6.61 10.02 1.62
C VAL A 11 -5.20 9.50 1.83
N LEU A 12 -4.19 10.26 1.41
CA LEU A 12 -2.79 9.93 1.71
C LEU A 12 -2.54 10.00 3.22
N TYR A 13 -1.71 9.11 3.74
CA TYR A 13 -1.42 9.03 5.17
C TYR A 13 0.07 8.81 5.45
N SER A 14 0.51 9.07 6.69
CA SER A 14 1.89 8.82 7.15
C SER A 14 2.96 9.48 6.27
N GLY A 15 4.11 8.82 6.05
CA GLY A 15 5.22 9.29 5.22
C GLY A 15 4.78 9.71 3.81
N THR A 16 3.85 8.97 3.20
CA THR A 16 3.29 9.31 1.88
C THR A 16 2.60 10.69 1.87
N LEU A 17 1.86 11.04 2.91
CA LEU A 17 1.24 12.38 3.02
C LEU A 17 2.30 13.47 3.21
N ILE A 18 3.27 13.25 4.11
CA ILE A 18 4.30 14.25 4.42
C ILE A 18 5.07 14.64 3.15
N GLU A 19 5.35 13.66 2.28
CA GLU A 19 6.33 13.84 1.21
C GLU A 19 5.67 14.19 -0.12
N SER A 20 4.41 13.79 -0.29
CA SER A 20 3.53 14.43 -1.29
C SER A 20 3.37 15.93 -1.04
N TYR A 21 3.40 16.39 0.22
CA TYR A 21 3.34 17.81 0.54
C TYR A 21 4.69 18.52 0.37
N ARG A 22 5.80 17.90 0.80
CA ARG A 22 7.13 18.54 0.78
C ARG A 22 7.78 18.55 -0.61
N HIS A 23 7.73 17.42 -1.30
CA HIS A 23 8.49 17.17 -2.51
C HIS A 23 7.63 16.68 -3.68
N HIS A 24 6.31 16.56 -3.47
CA HIS A 24 5.38 16.00 -4.45
C HIS A 24 5.81 14.61 -4.97
N HIS A 25 6.48 13.84 -4.10
CA HIS A 25 7.05 12.54 -4.42
C HIS A 25 7.01 11.58 -3.22
N ILE A 26 7.45 10.34 -3.44
CA ILE A 26 7.64 9.33 -2.39
C ILE A 26 9.00 9.55 -1.71
N ILE A 27 9.11 9.20 -0.42
CA ILE A 27 10.39 9.24 0.30
C ILE A 27 11.42 8.36 -0.42
N PRO A 28 12.63 8.85 -0.69
CA PRO A 28 13.64 8.08 -1.41
C PRO A 28 14.04 6.73 -0.81
N TRP A 29 13.83 6.59 0.49
CA TRP A 29 14.11 5.38 1.26
C TRP A 29 12.84 4.71 1.80
N ASP A 30 11.63 5.15 1.41
CA ASP A 30 10.40 4.38 1.72
C ASP A 30 10.34 3.12 0.87
N ASP A 31 9.71 2.10 1.45
CA ASP A 31 9.39 0.81 0.84
C ASP A 31 7.87 0.53 0.84
N ASP A 32 7.05 1.50 1.27
CA ASP A 32 5.60 1.43 1.27
C ASP A 32 4.87 2.75 0.95
N LEU A 33 3.68 2.63 0.37
CA LEU A 33 2.72 3.71 0.21
C LEU A 33 1.62 3.53 1.23
N ASN A 34 1.17 4.60 1.87
CA ASN A 34 0.15 4.55 2.91
C ASN A 34 -1.09 5.36 2.51
N VAL A 35 -2.24 4.70 2.49
CA VAL A 35 -3.54 5.34 2.27
C VAL A 35 -4.53 4.99 3.37
N LEU A 36 -5.44 5.92 3.66
CA LEU A 36 -6.58 5.71 4.53
C LEU A 36 -7.87 5.67 3.70
N VAL A 37 -8.77 4.77 4.09
CA VAL A 37 -10.03 4.50 3.40
C VAL A 37 -11.18 4.41 4.40
N GLY A 38 -12.34 4.95 4.05
CA GLY A 38 -13.54 4.77 4.87
C GLY A 38 -13.90 3.29 5.02
N VAL A 39 -14.16 2.84 6.24
CA VAL A 39 -14.46 1.42 6.53
C VAL A 39 -15.68 0.90 5.75
N THR A 40 -16.60 1.79 5.38
CA THR A 40 -17.82 1.48 4.61
C THR A 40 -17.52 0.89 3.23
N VAL A 41 -16.40 1.26 2.60
CA VAL A 41 -16.03 0.75 1.26
C VAL A 41 -15.06 -0.44 1.32
N LYS A 42 -14.65 -0.88 2.51
CA LYS A 42 -13.67 -1.96 2.70
C LYS A 42 -14.01 -3.21 1.91
N SER A 43 -15.24 -3.72 2.02
CA SER A 43 -15.62 -4.97 1.36
C SER A 43 -15.55 -4.87 -0.16
N ASN A 44 -16.09 -3.78 -0.73
CA ASN A 44 -16.03 -3.52 -2.17
C ASN A 44 -14.58 -3.40 -2.66
N LEU A 45 -13.77 -2.62 -1.92
CA LEU A 45 -12.35 -2.45 -2.21
C LEU A 45 -11.61 -3.79 -2.20
N GLN A 46 -11.86 -4.65 -1.22
CA GLN A 46 -11.22 -5.98 -1.16
C GLN A 46 -11.58 -6.84 -2.37
N THR A 47 -12.86 -6.87 -2.77
CA THR A 47 -13.30 -7.61 -3.95
C THR A 47 -12.63 -7.11 -5.23
N LEU A 48 -12.53 -5.79 -5.41
CA LEU A 48 -11.87 -5.21 -6.58
C LEU A 48 -10.37 -5.51 -6.62
N LEU A 49 -9.69 -5.44 -5.48
CA LEU A 49 -8.25 -5.74 -5.42
C LEU A 49 -7.96 -7.23 -5.60
N GLU A 50 -8.84 -8.12 -5.15
CA GLU A 50 -8.71 -9.57 -5.37
C GLU A 50 -8.78 -9.95 -6.85
N GLN A 51 -9.54 -9.20 -7.66
CA GLN A 51 -9.64 -9.39 -9.12
C GLN A 51 -8.33 -9.11 -9.86
N LEU A 52 -7.37 -8.42 -9.22
CA LEU A 52 -6.06 -8.12 -9.79
C LEU A 52 -5.05 -9.27 -9.59
N SER A 53 -5.47 -10.38 -8.98
CA SER A 53 -4.69 -11.61 -8.92
C SER A 53 -4.52 -12.22 -10.33
N PRO A 54 -3.37 -12.83 -10.66
CA PRO A 54 -2.25 -13.14 -9.78
C PRO A 54 -1.14 -12.08 -9.73
N GLU A 55 -1.21 -11.06 -10.59
CA GLU A 55 -0.17 -10.02 -10.73
C GLU A 55 0.02 -9.25 -9.42
N TYR A 56 -1.09 -8.98 -8.73
CA TYR A 56 -1.08 -8.35 -7.41
C TYR A 56 -1.71 -9.26 -6.36
N GLN A 57 -1.20 -9.17 -5.14
CA GLN A 57 -1.69 -9.91 -3.98
C GLN A 57 -2.29 -8.95 -2.95
N LEU A 58 -3.48 -9.31 -2.49
CA LEU A 58 -4.12 -8.65 -1.35
C LEU A 58 -3.97 -9.50 -0.09
N ARG A 59 -3.26 -8.98 0.90
CA ARG A 59 -3.18 -9.56 2.25
C ARG A 59 -4.08 -8.77 3.21
N LYS A 60 -5.14 -9.41 3.69
CA LYS A 60 -6.04 -8.87 4.72
C LYS A 60 -5.38 -9.03 6.09
N GLN A 61 -5.09 -7.93 6.79
CA GLN A 61 -4.45 -7.95 8.10
C GLN A 61 -5.41 -7.42 9.17
N HIS A 62 -5.64 -8.23 10.21
CA HIS A 62 -6.60 -7.91 11.26
C HIS A 62 -6.00 -7.11 12.43
N TYR A 63 -4.67 -7.04 12.54
CA TYR A 63 -3.97 -6.33 13.61
C TYR A 63 -2.62 -5.81 13.10
N ARG A 64 -2.46 -4.47 13.06
CA ARG A 64 -1.13 -3.84 13.04
C ARG A 64 -1.17 -2.73 14.10
N ASP A 65 -0.70 -3.05 15.29
CA ASP A 65 -0.50 -2.07 16.36
C ASP A 65 0.71 -1.20 16.01
N LYS A 66 0.56 -0.29 15.04
CA LYS A 66 1.49 0.85 14.88
C LYS A 66 1.21 1.90 15.98
N PHE A 67 0.06 1.85 16.68
CA PHE A 67 -0.28 2.74 17.81
C PHE A 67 -1.10 2.01 18.89
N PRO A 68 -0.68 2.03 20.18
CA PRO A 68 -1.28 1.22 21.26
C PRO A 68 -2.67 1.67 21.74
N THR A 69 -3.22 2.78 21.25
CA THR A 69 -4.40 3.42 21.86
C THR A 69 -5.73 3.19 21.12
N THR A 70 -5.75 2.49 19.99
CA THR A 70 -6.99 2.26 19.23
C THR A 70 -7.12 0.80 18.83
N LYS A 71 -7.90 0.05 19.63
CA LYS A 71 -8.29 -1.34 19.35
C LYS A 71 -8.99 -1.39 17.98
N GLN A 72 -8.54 -2.31 17.13
CA GLN A 72 -9.05 -2.58 15.77
C GLN A 72 -8.69 -1.53 14.70
N LYS A 73 -7.42 -1.52 14.29
CA LYS A 73 -7.09 -1.06 12.93
C LYS A 73 -6.94 -2.27 12.03
N ASN A 74 -7.98 -2.52 11.25
CA ASN A 74 -7.86 -3.40 10.08
C ASN A 74 -6.92 -2.71 9.10
N HIS A 75 -5.92 -3.43 8.60
CA HIS A 75 -5.06 -2.95 7.52
C HIS A 75 -5.09 -3.99 6.40
N ASN A 76 -5.02 -3.57 5.15
CA ASN A 76 -4.66 -4.49 4.09
C ASN A 76 -3.30 -4.10 3.53
N LYS A 77 -2.57 -5.09 3.02
CA LYS A 77 -1.41 -4.86 2.17
C LYS A 77 -1.73 -5.30 0.76
N PHE A 78 -1.40 -4.47 -0.21
CA PHE A 78 -1.53 -4.76 -1.63
C PHE A 78 -0.17 -4.62 -2.30
N TYR A 79 0.34 -5.69 -2.91
CA TYR A 79 1.72 -5.74 -3.39
C TYR A 79 1.87 -6.67 -4.60
N THR A 80 2.92 -6.48 -5.40
CA THR A 80 3.29 -7.40 -6.49
C THR A 80 4.08 -8.58 -5.95
N PHE A 81 4.06 -9.71 -6.67
CA PHE A 81 4.97 -10.80 -6.37
C PHE A 81 6.39 -10.41 -6.80
N THR A 82 7.39 -10.62 -5.94
CA THR A 82 8.80 -10.55 -6.35
C THR A 82 9.37 -11.93 -6.19
N ASP A 83 9.80 -12.52 -7.31
CA ASP A 83 10.70 -13.66 -7.24
C ASP A 83 11.99 -13.18 -6.56
N LEU A 84 12.48 -13.93 -5.57
CA LEU A 84 13.74 -13.64 -4.85
C LEU A 84 14.98 -13.59 -5.76
N VAL A 85 14.82 -13.85 -7.05
CA VAL A 85 15.80 -13.56 -8.08
C VAL A 85 15.77 -12.06 -8.31
N PHE A 86 16.57 -11.33 -7.54
CA PHE A 86 16.92 -9.96 -7.84
C PHE A 86 17.40 -9.90 -9.30
N ASP A 87 16.56 -9.37 -10.17
CA ASP A 87 16.99 -9.04 -11.52
C ASP A 87 17.95 -7.85 -11.40
N THR A 88 19.23 -8.16 -11.29
CA THR A 88 20.32 -7.16 -11.27
C THR A 88 20.46 -6.44 -12.60
N ASP A 89 19.81 -6.93 -13.66
CA ASP A 89 19.83 -6.36 -15.02
C ASP A 89 18.50 -5.71 -15.42
N SER A 90 17.44 -5.80 -14.58
CA SER A 90 16.25 -4.97 -14.74
C SER A 90 16.63 -3.53 -14.44
N SER A 91 16.36 -2.66 -15.41
CA SER A 91 16.44 -1.20 -15.32
C SER A 91 15.60 -0.56 -14.21
N ASP A 92 15.02 -1.35 -13.29
CA ASP A 92 14.48 -0.89 -12.00
C ASP A 92 15.56 -0.62 -10.94
N LEU A 93 16.83 -0.92 -11.22
CA LEU A 93 17.94 -0.47 -10.39
C LEU A 93 18.42 0.92 -10.81
N LEU A 94 18.32 1.85 -9.85
CA LEU A 94 18.93 3.19 -9.79
C LEU A 94 18.06 4.36 -10.25
N LEU A 95 17.06 4.71 -9.43
CA LEU A 95 17.24 5.74 -8.40
C LEU A 95 15.94 5.85 -7.57
N SER A 96 15.99 5.39 -6.30
CA SER A 96 15.18 5.93 -5.19
C SER A 96 14.00 5.11 -4.63
N HIS A 97 14.04 3.77 -4.60
CA HIS A 97 13.13 3.03 -3.71
C HIS A 97 13.89 1.90 -2.99
N CYS A 98 13.92 1.95 -1.66
CA CYS A 98 14.39 0.82 -0.87
C CYS A 98 13.38 -0.32 -1.06
N VAL A 99 13.79 -1.41 -1.71
CA VAL A 99 12.97 -2.63 -1.74
C VAL A 99 12.91 -3.16 -0.31
N SER A 100 11.70 -3.44 0.17
CA SER A 100 11.49 -3.94 1.52
C SER A 100 12.36 -5.17 1.78
N VAL A 101 12.89 -5.31 2.99
CA VAL A 101 13.48 -6.59 3.45
C VAL A 101 12.42 -7.70 3.55
N SER A 102 11.14 -7.34 3.45
CA SER A 102 10.02 -8.27 3.34
C SER A 102 9.84 -8.71 1.87
N PRO A 103 9.36 -9.93 1.58
CA PRO A 103 9.10 -10.41 0.20
C PRO A 103 7.85 -9.75 -0.42
N LEU A 104 7.63 -8.47 -0.14
CA LEU A 104 6.53 -7.66 -0.65
C LEU A 104 7.08 -6.82 -1.79
N GLY A 105 6.67 -7.12 -3.01
CA GLY A 105 7.13 -6.41 -4.19
C GLY A 105 6.58 -5.00 -4.30
N TRP A 106 7.25 -4.22 -5.14
CA TRP A 106 6.86 -2.85 -5.45
C TRP A 106 5.81 -2.82 -6.57
N PRO A 107 4.72 -2.03 -6.46
CA PRO A 107 4.35 -1.19 -5.31
C PRO A 107 3.73 -1.99 -4.15
N ASN A 108 4.12 -1.68 -2.92
CA ASN A 108 3.59 -2.22 -1.66
C ASN A 108 2.79 -1.12 -0.94
N LEU A 109 1.47 -1.30 -0.91
CA LEU A 109 0.49 -0.34 -0.45
C LEU A 109 -0.14 -0.80 0.87
N ASP A 110 0.13 -0.07 1.94
CA ASP A 110 -0.54 -0.13 3.23
C ASP A 110 -1.89 0.62 3.15
N ILE A 111 -3.00 -0.12 3.28
CA ILE A 111 -4.36 0.41 3.29
C ILE A 111 -4.90 0.36 4.71
N GLY A 112 -5.03 1.51 5.37
CA GLY A 112 -5.69 1.63 6.66
C GLY A 112 -7.18 1.99 6.52
N TYR A 113 -7.98 1.60 7.52
CA TYR A 113 -9.42 1.91 7.55
C TYR A 113 -9.78 2.85 8.70
N TYR A 114 -10.61 3.88 8.43
CA TYR A 114 -11.16 4.79 9.44
C TYR A 114 -12.70 4.74 9.48
N GLN A 115 -13.28 5.11 10.63
CA GLN A 115 -14.73 5.22 10.83
C GLN A 115 -15.25 6.59 10.42
#